data_AF-A0A960I7N1-F1
#
_entry.id   AF-A0A960I7N1-F1
#
_cell.length_a   1.000
_cell.length_b   1.000
_cell.length_c   1.000
_cell.angle_alpha   90.00
_cell.angle_beta   90.00
_cell.angle_gamma   90.00
#
_symmetry.space_group_name_H-M   'P 1'
#
loop_
_entity.id
_entity.type
_entity.pdbx_description
1 polymer ?
#
loop_
_entity_poly.entity_id
_entity_poly.type
_entity_poly.pdbx_seq_one_letter_code
_entity_poly.pdbx_strand_id
1 'polypeptide(L)'
;MADPTLLTDADDSPEAVQLDRKQRLAAALRLISRFGLDFGVAGHVTVRDPIDTGTFWVNPMGLHFSRMRVSDLIRVDAEGTIDEGGGPLNAAAFAIHSEVHRARPDVIAAAHSHSPYGVAWSVFGRLLEPLSQD
;
A
#
# COMPACT_ATOMS: atom_id res chain seq x y z
N MET A 1 -21.03 -5.98 2.60
CA MET A 1 -19.66 -5.58 2.97
C MET A 1 -18.93 -6.83 3.41
N ALA A 2 -17.80 -7.18 2.80
CA ALA A 2 -17.00 -8.30 3.27
C ALA A 2 -16.38 -7.93 4.62
N ASP A 3 -16.46 -8.84 5.58
CA ASP A 3 -15.84 -8.70 6.89
C ASP A 3 -14.31 -8.70 6.72
N PRO A 4 -13.60 -7.63 7.13
CA PRO A 4 -12.15 -7.54 6.99
C PRO A 4 -11.39 -8.61 7.80
N THR A 5 -12.07 -9.37 8.67
CA THR A 5 -11.50 -10.51 9.40
C THR A 5 -11.42 -11.82 8.59
N LEU A 6 -12.01 -11.90 7.39
CA LEU A 6 -12.04 -13.14 6.58
C LEU A 6 -10.68 -13.60 6.00
N LEU A 7 -9.57 -12.99 6.42
CA LEU A 7 -8.23 -13.30 5.93
C LEU A 7 -7.20 -13.57 7.03
N THR A 8 -7.58 -13.43 8.31
CA THR A 8 -6.76 -13.70 9.49
C THR A 8 -7.64 -14.38 10.52
N ASP A 9 -7.24 -15.54 11.02
CA ASP A 9 -8.04 -16.27 12.01
C ASP A 9 -8.09 -15.44 13.31
N ALA A 10 -9.22 -15.50 14.03
CA ALA A 10 -9.45 -14.70 15.25
C ALA A 10 -8.42 -14.97 16.38
N ASP A 11 -7.61 -16.03 16.24
CA ASP A 11 -6.58 -16.48 17.19
C ASP A 11 -5.13 -16.16 16.73
N ASP A 12 -4.93 -15.45 15.62
CA ASP A 12 -3.60 -15.12 15.14
C ASP A 12 -2.87 -14.14 16.09
N SER A 13 -1.59 -14.43 16.38
CA SER A 13 -0.77 -13.49 17.15
C SER A 13 -0.53 -12.19 16.35
N PRO A 14 -0.30 -11.04 17.01
CA PRO A 14 0.00 -9.78 16.32
C PRO A 14 1.17 -9.89 15.32
N GLU A 15 2.19 -10.69 15.63
CA GLU A 15 3.32 -10.98 14.74
C GLU A 15 2.92 -11.81 13.53
N ALA A 16 2.01 -12.78 13.69
CA ALA A 16 1.46 -13.55 12.56
C ALA A 16 0.67 -12.64 11.62
N VAL A 17 -0.17 -11.75 12.17
CA VAL A 17 -0.91 -10.74 11.38
C VAL A 17 0.05 -9.77 10.68
N GLN A 18 1.13 -9.35 11.34
CA GLN A 18 2.13 -8.47 10.73
C GLN A 18 2.81 -9.16 9.54
N LEU A 19 3.21 -10.42 9.71
CA LEU A 19 3.84 -11.21 8.66
C LEU A 19 2.90 -11.39 7.46
N ASP A 20 1.63 -11.75 7.69
CA ASP A 20 0.61 -11.88 6.64
C ASP A 20 0.44 -10.55 5.88
N ARG A 21 0.28 -9.43 6.58
CA ARG A 21 0.18 -8.10 5.95
C ARG A 21 1.38 -7.75 5.09
N LYS A 22 2.60 -8.03 5.56
CA LYS A 22 3.84 -7.80 4.79
C LYS A 22 3.91 -8.69 3.55
N GLN A 23 3.52 -9.96 3.67
CA GLN A 23 3.46 -10.90 2.54
C GLN A 23 2.44 -10.44 1.50
N ARG A 24 1.24 -10.04 1.93
CA ARG A 24 0.19 -9.50 1.05
C ARG A 24 0.59 -8.20 0.40
N LEU A 25 1.28 -7.31 1.10
CA LEU A 25 1.81 -6.07 0.52
C LEU A 25 2.80 -6.38 -0.61
N ALA A 26 3.78 -7.24 -0.35
CA ALA A 26 4.75 -7.66 -1.38
C ALA A 26 4.06 -8.35 -2.56
N ALA A 27 3.06 -9.20 -2.31
CA ALA A 27 2.26 -9.85 -3.34
C ALA A 27 1.43 -8.85 -4.16
N ALA A 28 0.76 -7.89 -3.51
CA ALA A 28 -0.05 -6.85 -4.14
C ALA A 28 0.79 -6.01 -5.10
N LEU A 29 2.00 -5.59 -4.70
CA LEU A 29 2.92 -4.87 -5.57
C LEU A 29 3.30 -5.70 -6.80
N ARG A 30 3.61 -6.99 -6.62
CA ARG A 30 3.88 -7.89 -7.76
C ARG A 30 2.67 -8.09 -8.66
N LEU A 31 1.46 -8.12 -8.11
CA LEU A 31 0.20 -8.21 -8.89
C LEU A 31 -0.04 -6.93 -9.70
N ILE A 32 0.13 -5.74 -9.09
CA ILE A 32 0.07 -4.46 -9.79
C ILE A 32 1.00 -4.47 -11.01
N SER A 33 2.23 -4.95 -10.82
CA SER A 33 3.20 -5.08 -11.91
C SER A 33 2.80 -6.13 -12.96
N ARG A 34 2.34 -7.31 -12.52
CA ARG A 34 1.88 -8.38 -13.41
C ARG A 34 0.73 -7.95 -14.31
N PHE A 35 -0.16 -7.07 -13.82
CA PHE A 35 -1.28 -6.54 -14.58
C PHE A 35 -0.95 -5.25 -15.34
N GLY A 36 0.30 -4.78 -15.34
CA GLY A 36 0.73 -3.57 -16.06
C GLY A 36 0.11 -2.28 -15.50
N LEU A 37 -0.16 -2.25 -14.18
CA LEU A 37 -0.74 -1.11 -13.47
C LEU A 37 0.33 -0.23 -12.80
N ASP A 38 1.61 -0.61 -12.92
CA ASP A 38 2.78 0.16 -12.53
C ASP A 38 3.31 1.03 -13.67
N PHE A 39 4.05 2.09 -13.32
CA PHE A 39 4.73 2.94 -14.29
C PHE A 39 6.10 3.35 -13.76
N GLY A 40 7.15 2.72 -14.28
CA GLY A 40 8.52 2.98 -13.86
C GLY A 40 8.71 2.76 -12.36
N VAL A 41 9.10 3.82 -11.64
CA VAL A 41 9.31 3.80 -10.17
C VAL A 41 8.18 4.50 -9.40
N ALA A 42 7.12 4.93 -10.09
CA ALA A 42 5.99 5.62 -9.48
C ALA A 42 4.99 4.64 -8.85
N GLY A 43 4.27 5.13 -7.85
CA GLY A 43 3.32 4.35 -7.08
C GLY A 43 3.84 3.95 -5.70
N HIS A 44 2.92 3.68 -4.79
CA HIS A 44 3.21 3.23 -3.44
C HIS A 44 1.99 2.53 -2.85
N VAL A 45 2.25 1.52 -2.03
CA VAL A 45 1.20 0.82 -1.27
C VAL A 45 1.63 0.78 0.18
N THR A 46 0.76 1.20 1.09
CA THR A 46 0.99 1.17 2.53
C THR A 46 0.06 0.15 3.19
N VAL A 47 0.52 -0.49 4.25
CA VAL A 47 -0.32 -1.25 5.17
C VAL A 47 0.05 -0.92 6.61
N ARG A 48 -0.95 -0.62 7.44
CA ARG A 48 -0.79 -0.31 8.87
C ARG A 48 -0.20 -1.51 9.60
N ASP A 49 0.78 -1.27 10.45
CA ASP A 49 1.33 -2.30 11.32
C ASP A 49 0.29 -2.69 12.39
N PRO A 50 0.07 -4.00 12.65
CA PRO A 50 -0.91 -4.44 13.66
C PRO A 50 -0.40 -4.36 15.10
N ILE A 51 0.92 -4.23 15.31
CA ILE A 51 1.56 -4.16 16.62
C ILE A 51 1.72 -2.70 17.03
N ASP A 52 2.37 -1.90 16.19
CA ASP A 52 2.50 -0.45 16.35
C ASP A 52 1.60 0.27 15.33
N THR A 53 0.34 0.42 15.71
CA THR A 53 -0.71 0.95 14.83
C THR A 53 -0.49 2.40 14.35
N GLY A 54 0.49 3.12 14.90
CA GLY A 54 0.94 4.43 14.42
C GLY A 54 1.88 4.38 13.20
N THR A 55 2.36 3.18 12.84
CA THR A 55 3.35 2.97 11.77
C THR A 55 2.78 2.17 10.60
N PHE A 56 3.49 2.23 9.46
CA PHE A 56 3.06 1.67 8.19
C PHE A 56 4.20 0.96 7.47
N TRP A 57 3.93 -0.23 6.93
CA TRP A 57 4.82 -0.89 5.98
C TRP A 57 4.57 -0.36 4.57
N VAL A 58 5.64 -0.06 3.84
CA VAL A 58 5.59 0.50 2.48
C VAL A 58 6.74 -0.01 1.62
N ASN A 59 6.57 -0.01 0.30
CA ASN A 59 7.67 -0.28 -0.62
C ASN A 59 8.72 0.85 -0.62
N PRO A 60 10.02 0.53 -0.70
CA PRO A 60 11.06 1.54 -0.88
C PRO A 60 11.00 2.14 -2.29
N MET A 61 11.43 3.39 -2.40
CA MET A 61 11.57 4.09 -3.67
C MET A 61 12.67 3.45 -4.52
N GLY A 62 12.42 3.31 -5.83
CA GLY A 62 13.41 2.83 -6.80
C GLY A 62 13.50 1.31 -6.97
N LEU A 63 12.81 0.52 -6.14
CA LEU A 63 12.67 -0.93 -6.36
C LEU A 63 11.44 -1.22 -7.23
N HIS A 64 11.66 -1.85 -8.39
CA HIS A 64 10.58 -2.22 -9.29
C HIS A 64 9.60 -3.22 -8.62
N PHE A 65 8.30 -2.99 -8.79
CA PHE A 65 7.23 -3.73 -8.10
C PHE A 65 7.27 -5.25 -8.34
N SER A 66 7.61 -5.68 -9.57
CA SER A 66 7.78 -7.11 -9.90
C SER A 66 8.84 -7.85 -9.06
N ARG A 67 9.78 -7.12 -8.44
CA ARG A 67 10.88 -7.69 -7.65
C ARG A 67 10.67 -7.58 -6.14
N MET A 68 9.57 -6.96 -5.69
CA MET A 68 9.33 -6.69 -4.28
C MET A 68 9.36 -7.96 -3.42
N ARG A 69 10.15 -8.01 -2.35
CA ARG A 69 10.10 -9.08 -1.34
C ARG A 69 9.68 -8.50 0.00
N VAL A 70 9.23 -9.37 0.91
CA VAL A 70 8.92 -8.99 2.31
C VAL A 70 10.13 -8.31 2.98
N SER A 71 11.34 -8.80 2.70
CA SER A 71 12.59 -8.26 3.24
C SER A 71 12.99 -6.89 2.68
N ASP A 72 12.35 -6.43 1.61
CA ASP A 72 12.65 -5.14 0.98
C ASP A 72 11.78 -4.00 1.57
N LEU A 73 10.69 -4.34 2.26
CA LEU A 73 9.76 -3.37 2.82
C LEU A 73 10.42 -2.53 3.91
N ILE A 74 9.99 -1.28 4.02
CA ILE A 74 10.38 -0.38 5.09
C ILE A 74 9.17 -0.08 5.96
N ARG A 75 9.39 0.14 7.26
CA ARG A 75 8.37 0.60 8.20
C ARG A 75 8.60 2.07 8.51
N VAL A 76 7.55 2.87 8.41
CA VAL A 76 7.60 4.32 8.59
C VAL A 76 6.55 4.80 9.59
N ASP A 77 6.88 5.84 10.35
CA ASP A 77 5.95 6.52 11.24
C ASP A 77 4.98 7.44 10.46
N ALA A 78 4.09 8.14 11.17
CA ALA A 78 3.11 9.04 10.55
C ALA A 78 3.76 10.28 9.90
N GLU A 79 4.95 10.66 10.35
CA GLU A 79 5.74 11.79 9.87
C GLU A 79 6.66 11.42 8.68
N GLY A 80 6.77 10.12 8.35
CA GLY A 80 7.60 9.61 7.27
C GLY A 80 9.05 9.31 7.66
N THR A 81 9.35 9.22 8.96
CA THR A 81 10.61 8.69 9.47
C THR A 81 10.64 7.17 9.26
N ILE A 82 11.78 6.64 8.82
CA ILE A 82 11.96 5.19 8.65
C ILE A 82 12.43 4.60 9.98
N ASP A 83 11.62 3.71 10.54
CA ASP A 83 11.90 3.01 11.80
C ASP A 83 12.54 1.63 11.57
N GLU A 84 12.22 0.98 10.45
CA GLU A 84 12.75 -0.34 10.09
C GLU A 84 12.95 -0.48 8.57
N GLY A 85 13.97 -1.24 8.18
CA GLY A 85 14.34 -1.48 6.79
C GLY A 85 15.40 -0.50 6.27
N GLY A 86 15.95 -0.78 5.08
CA GLY A 86 17.13 -0.06 4.56
C GLY A 86 16.92 0.75 3.28
N GLY A 87 15.72 0.73 2.70
CA GLY A 87 15.45 1.41 1.44
C GLY A 87 14.99 2.87 1.62
N PRO A 88 15.16 3.73 0.61
CA PRO A 88 14.71 5.12 0.70
C PRO A 88 13.18 5.21 0.64
N LEU A 89 12.60 6.16 1.39
CA LEU A 89 11.17 6.51 1.28
C LEU A 89 10.97 7.58 0.20
N ASN A 90 9.91 7.46 -0.59
CA ASN A 90 9.40 8.60 -1.37
C ASN A 90 8.51 9.46 -0.45
N ALA A 91 9.11 10.41 0.26
CA ALA A 91 8.42 11.21 1.29
C ALA A 91 7.21 12.00 0.73
N ALA A 92 7.34 12.57 -0.46
CA ALA A 92 6.25 13.34 -1.08
C ALA A 92 5.04 12.45 -1.43
N ALA A 93 5.30 11.23 -1.89
CA ALA A 93 4.25 10.26 -2.14
C ALA A 93 3.62 9.77 -0.84
N PHE A 94 4.44 9.42 0.16
CA PHE A 94 3.96 8.93 1.46
C PHE A 94 3.09 9.94 2.20
N ALA A 95 3.36 11.25 2.07
CA ALA A 95 2.55 12.30 2.67
C ALA A 95 1.04 12.24 2.29
N ILE A 96 0.70 11.64 1.13
CA ILE A 96 -0.69 11.39 0.76
C ILE A 96 -1.29 10.29 1.64
N HIS A 97 -0.59 9.16 1.75
CA HIS A 97 -1.07 8.01 2.53
C HIS A 97 -1.08 8.28 4.03
N SER A 98 -0.12 9.05 4.56
CA SER A 98 -0.11 9.42 5.99
C SER A 98 -1.37 10.19 6.36
N GLU A 99 -1.78 11.16 5.53
CA GLU A 99 -3.01 11.93 5.75
C GLU A 99 -4.28 11.09 5.62
N VAL A 100 -4.32 10.14 4.66
CA VAL A 100 -5.42 9.18 4.56
C VAL A 100 -5.53 8.35 5.84
N HIS A 101 -4.43 7.75 6.30
CA HIS A 101 -4.43 6.91 7.49
C HIS A 101 -4.68 7.70 8.79
N ARG A 102 -4.29 8.97 8.85
CA ARG A 102 -4.59 9.88 9.96
C ARG A 102 -6.07 10.24 10.00
N ALA A 103 -6.66 10.56 8.85
CA ALA A 103 -8.08 10.91 8.76
C ALA A 103 -9.01 9.69 8.89
N ARG A 104 -8.51 8.49 8.55
CA ARG A 104 -9.26 7.24 8.56
C ARG A 104 -8.50 6.13 9.31
N PRO A 105 -8.57 6.10 10.64
CA PRO A 105 -7.94 5.06 11.45
C PRO A 105 -8.40 3.64 11.10
N ASP A 106 -9.63 3.52 10.60
CA ASP A 106 -10.23 2.26 10.14
C ASP A 106 -9.60 1.71 8.84
N VAL A 107 -8.91 2.55 8.06
CA VAL A 107 -8.21 2.14 6.84
C VAL A 107 -6.88 1.47 7.20
N ILE A 108 -6.79 0.18 6.88
CA ILE A 108 -5.61 -0.66 7.11
C ILE A 108 -4.61 -0.56 5.96
N ALA A 109 -5.05 -0.44 4.72
CA ALA A 109 -4.17 -0.37 3.55
C ALA A 109 -4.64 0.69 2.56
N ALA A 110 -3.69 1.31 1.87
CA ALA A 110 -3.93 2.23 0.78
C ALA A 110 -3.00 1.90 -0.39
N ALA A 111 -3.52 2.02 -1.62
CA ALA A 111 -2.76 1.74 -2.83
C ALA A 111 -2.89 2.89 -3.81
N HIS A 112 -1.75 3.36 -4.31
CA HIS A 112 -1.64 4.37 -5.34
C HIS A 112 -0.78 3.84 -6.49
N SER A 113 -1.29 3.89 -7.71
CA SER A 113 -0.54 3.52 -8.91
C SER A 113 -0.84 4.48 -10.06
N HIS A 114 0.09 4.57 -11.00
CA HIS A 114 -0.04 5.39 -12.21
C HIS A 114 -0.49 4.50 -13.37
N SER A 115 -1.60 3.78 -13.19
CA SER A 115 -2.11 2.87 -14.20
C SER A 115 -2.52 3.61 -15.49
N PRO A 116 -2.30 3.04 -16.69
CA PRO A 116 -2.55 3.75 -17.95
C PRO A 116 -3.98 4.29 -18.07
N TYR A 117 -4.98 3.47 -17.77
CA TYR A 117 -6.39 3.87 -17.87
C TYR A 117 -6.82 4.83 -16.75
N GLY A 118 -6.28 4.66 -15.54
CA GLY A 118 -6.57 5.56 -14.41
C GLY A 118 -6.04 6.97 -14.66
N VAL A 119 -4.80 7.08 -15.17
CA VAL A 119 -4.21 8.36 -15.58
C VAL A 119 -4.98 8.95 -16.78
N ALA A 120 -5.32 8.14 -17.78
CA ALA A 120 -6.08 8.62 -18.93
C ALA A 120 -7.47 9.17 -18.56
N TRP A 121 -8.12 8.62 -17.53
CA TRP A 121 -9.42 9.14 -17.06
C TRP A 121 -9.27 10.39 -16.19
N SER A 122 -8.26 10.45 -15.32
CA SER A 122 -8.12 11.53 -14.33
C SER A 122 -7.93 12.92 -14.97
N VAL A 123 -7.35 13.00 -16.17
CA VAL A 123 -7.15 14.28 -16.88
C VAL A 123 -8.44 14.96 -17.32
N PHE A 124 -9.57 14.24 -17.40
CA PHE A 124 -10.85 14.84 -17.75
C PHE A 124 -11.48 15.64 -16.60
N GLY A 125 -10.98 15.49 -15.37
CA GLY A 125 -11.47 16.26 -14.21
C GLY A 125 -12.94 16.01 -13.87
N ARG A 126 -13.46 14.82 -14.17
CA ARG A 126 -14.87 14.44 -13.95
C ARG A 126 -14.99 13.14 -13.19
N LEU A 127 -16.16 12.94 -12.56
CA LEU A 127 -16.47 11.72 -11.82
C LEU A 127 -16.57 10.51 -12.77
N LEU A 128 -16.25 9.32 -12.26
CA LEU A 128 -16.43 8.05 -12.98
C LEU A 128 -17.93 7.78 -13.20
N GLU A 129 -18.31 7.47 -14.44
CA GLU A 129 -19.69 7.19 -14.81
C GLU A 129 -20.04 5.71 -14.55
N PRO A 130 -21.25 5.38 -14.07
CA PRO A 130 -21.67 4.00 -13.82
C PRO A 130 -22.05 3.28 -15.11
N LEU A 131 -21.06 2.99 -15.96
CA LEU A 131 -21.24 2.40 -17.30
C LEU A 131 -21.12 0.87 -17.34
N SER A 132 -20.51 0.28 -16.32
CA SER A 132 -20.33 -1.16 -16.15
C SER A 132 -20.86 -1.62 -14.78
N GLN A 133 -21.07 -2.93 -14.64
CA GLN A 133 -21.36 -3.55 -13.34
C GLN A 133 -20.15 -3.49 -12.40
N ASP A 134 -18.96 -3.66 -12.99
CA ASP A 134 -17.67 -3.43 -12.33
C ASP A 134 -17.47 -1.93 -12.06
#